data_AF-A0A969UUZ6-F1
#
_entry.id   AF-A0A969UUZ6-F1
#
_cell.length_a   1.000
_cell.length_b   1.000
_cell.length_c   1.000
_cell.angle_alpha   90.00
_cell.angle_beta   90.00
_cell.angle_gamma   90.00
#
_symmetry.space_group_name_H-M   'P 1'
#
loop_
_entity.id
_entity.type
_entity.pdbx_description
1 polymer ?
#
loop_
_entity_poly.entity_id
_entity_poly.type
_entity_poly.pdbx_seq_one_letter_code
_entity_poly.pdbx_strand_id
1 'polypeptide(L)'
;PNATPDFVTVVDLRVATLRNLTGAIDGELIGRKLLTSFWRDAVSQNSGNFQAQVVINGTFFGNNQRSATDIAFGLKARNRLITYGYGLNEYPGLNKTFAFHSFAANAQIQPYSNTIFDFSPDVIGALAAQADKSASRRLARTFVGTIATNPGSASTVLFFSSAASTQAHADTILKNFGATDIAMLDGGGSTGLIVDGTAHISTTRTLPHAIAIYADKPAGVVIGVSGKCLDTSRATADPVQIQIANCNGSPSQRWSLRKGTLQAISNQCLSASEPNQPESGYPEYPNRTLVQLLPCTETATQQWIFVNGNFQAISGQCLDALDANVEARISHIDNNTQVQLRPCNQSVTQQWQRID
;
A
#
# COMPACT_ATOMS: atom_id res chain seq x y z
N PRO A 1 -10.18 -4.15 -39.75
CA PRO A 1 -9.12 -3.12 -39.79
C PRO A 1 -9.45 -1.99 -38.80
N ASN A 2 -8.59 -1.79 -37.79
CA ASN A 2 -8.73 -0.88 -36.64
C ASN A 2 -9.59 -1.39 -35.47
N ALA A 3 -9.41 -2.65 -35.06
CA ALA A 3 -9.82 -3.04 -33.70
C ALA A 3 -8.78 -2.49 -32.72
N THR A 4 -9.20 -1.64 -31.77
CA THR A 4 -8.35 -1.22 -30.66
C THR A 4 -7.97 -2.47 -29.86
N PRO A 5 -6.67 -2.71 -29.59
CA PRO A 5 -6.26 -3.90 -28.86
C PRO A 5 -6.79 -3.90 -27.42
N ASP A 6 -7.03 -5.09 -26.90
CA ASP A 6 -7.19 -5.31 -25.46
C ASP A 6 -5.80 -5.41 -24.81
N PHE A 7 -5.67 -4.95 -23.57
CA PHE A 7 -4.43 -4.98 -22.82
C PHE A 7 -4.60 -5.79 -21.54
N VAL A 8 -3.63 -6.66 -21.25
CA VAL A 8 -3.49 -7.31 -19.94
C VAL A 8 -2.14 -6.90 -19.36
N THR A 9 -2.17 -6.11 -18.29
CA THR A 9 -0.97 -5.78 -17.51
C THR A 9 -0.75 -6.86 -16.47
N VAL A 10 0.41 -7.51 -16.49
CA VAL A 10 0.80 -8.56 -15.53
C VAL A 10 1.78 -7.96 -14.53
N VAL A 11 1.47 -8.06 -13.24
CA VAL A 11 2.25 -7.46 -12.17
C VAL A 11 2.64 -8.52 -11.16
N ASP A 12 3.94 -8.77 -11.01
CA ASP A 12 4.48 -9.60 -9.94
C ASP A 12 4.88 -8.73 -8.74
N LEU A 13 4.09 -8.77 -7.67
CA LEU A 13 4.30 -7.99 -6.45
C LEU A 13 5.56 -8.40 -5.67
N ARG A 14 6.26 -9.48 -6.06
CA ARG A 14 7.58 -9.78 -5.49
C ARG A 14 8.61 -8.76 -5.93
N VAL A 15 8.47 -8.22 -7.15
CA VAL A 15 9.45 -7.35 -7.82
C VAL A 15 8.86 -6.04 -8.35
N ALA A 16 7.56 -5.79 -8.18
CA ALA A 16 6.89 -4.57 -8.59
C ALA A 16 6.05 -3.99 -7.45
N THR A 17 5.68 -2.73 -7.59
CA THR A 17 4.87 -2.03 -6.59
C THR A 17 3.60 -1.46 -7.20
N LEU A 18 2.45 -1.82 -6.62
CA LEU A 18 1.19 -1.10 -6.81
C LEU A 18 1.05 0.04 -5.79
N ARG A 19 0.47 1.16 -6.21
CA ARG A 19 0.06 2.26 -5.32
C ARG A 19 -1.29 2.84 -5.75
N ASN A 20 -2.19 3.04 -4.79
CA ASN A 20 -3.38 3.86 -4.98
C ASN A 20 -3.00 5.34 -4.98
N LEU A 21 -3.29 6.03 -6.08
CA LEU A 21 -3.15 7.48 -6.22
C LEU A 21 -4.52 8.14 -6.17
N THR A 22 -4.63 9.24 -5.44
CA THR A 22 -5.87 10.01 -5.30
C THR A 22 -5.69 11.46 -5.73
N GLY A 23 -6.79 12.16 -6.00
CA GLY A 23 -6.79 13.62 -5.90
C GLY A 23 -6.67 14.10 -4.45
N ALA A 24 -6.84 15.41 -4.24
CA ALA A 24 -6.92 15.99 -2.91
C ALA A 24 -8.11 15.40 -2.15
N ILE A 25 -7.93 15.07 -0.87
CA ILE A 25 -8.96 14.43 -0.04
C ILE A 25 -9.46 15.44 0.99
N ASP A 26 -10.76 15.66 1.02
CA ASP A 26 -11.47 16.49 2.00
C ASP A 26 -12.65 15.69 2.58
N GLY A 27 -12.54 15.27 3.83
CA GLY A 27 -13.41 14.25 4.40
C GLY A 27 -13.42 12.97 3.55
N GLU A 28 -14.61 12.56 3.10
CA GLU A 28 -14.80 11.42 2.21
C GLU A 28 -14.78 11.79 0.71
N LEU A 29 -14.66 13.08 0.38
CA LEU A 29 -14.63 13.54 -1.00
C LEU A 29 -13.20 13.56 -1.55
N ILE A 30 -13.06 13.17 -2.81
CA ILE A 30 -11.79 13.14 -3.53
C ILE A 30 -11.86 14.03 -4.76
N GLY A 31 -10.94 14.97 -4.87
CA GLY A 31 -10.75 15.82 -6.04
C GLY A 31 -10.47 15.00 -7.29
N ARG A 32 -10.99 15.45 -8.43
CA ARG A 32 -10.85 14.75 -9.71
C ARG A 32 -9.75 15.37 -10.55
N LYS A 33 -9.02 14.53 -11.29
CA LYS A 33 -8.03 14.98 -12.28
C LYS A 33 -7.92 14.00 -13.45
N LEU A 34 -7.33 14.43 -14.55
CA LEU A 34 -7.09 13.59 -15.72
C LEU A 34 -6.13 12.44 -15.38
N LEU A 35 -6.26 11.31 -16.07
CA LEU A 35 -5.35 10.18 -15.93
C LEU A 35 -3.89 10.58 -16.21
N THR A 36 -3.65 11.53 -17.13
CA THR A 36 -2.33 12.11 -17.41
C THR A 36 -1.76 12.91 -16.24
N SER A 37 -2.61 13.49 -15.38
CA SER A 37 -2.15 14.10 -14.13
C SER A 37 -1.72 13.04 -13.12
N PHE A 38 -2.46 11.93 -13.00
CA PHE A 38 -2.02 10.79 -12.17
C PHE A 38 -0.70 10.18 -12.66
N TRP A 39 -0.47 10.11 -13.97
CA TRP A 39 0.83 9.73 -14.52
C TRP A 39 1.96 10.65 -14.04
N ARG A 40 1.77 11.97 -14.08
CA ARG A 40 2.76 12.93 -13.57
C ARG A 40 3.01 12.76 -12.07
N ASP A 41 1.97 12.52 -11.29
CA ASP A 41 2.11 12.24 -9.86
C ASP A 41 2.89 10.94 -9.61
N ALA A 42 2.71 9.92 -10.46
CA ALA A 42 3.46 8.68 -10.37
C ALA A 42 4.94 8.92 -10.68
N VAL A 43 5.23 9.60 -11.80
CA VAL A 43 6.60 9.92 -12.22
C VAL A 43 7.32 10.80 -11.19
N SER A 44 6.62 11.72 -10.53
CA SER A 44 7.22 12.55 -9.46
C SER A 44 7.70 11.75 -8.24
N GLN A 45 7.27 10.49 -8.10
CA GLN A 45 7.69 9.57 -7.04
C GLN A 45 8.84 8.66 -7.46
N ASN A 46 9.33 8.76 -8.70
CA ASN A 46 10.41 7.91 -9.19
C ASN A 46 11.70 8.13 -8.38
N SER A 47 12.42 7.04 -8.09
CA SER A 47 13.73 7.11 -7.45
C SER A 47 14.55 5.84 -7.69
N GLY A 48 15.78 5.96 -8.22
CA GLY A 48 16.60 4.79 -8.53
C GLY A 48 15.87 3.85 -9.49
N ASN A 49 15.77 2.56 -9.15
CA ASN A 49 15.03 1.56 -9.93
C ASN A 49 13.52 1.62 -9.73
N PHE A 50 13.04 2.32 -8.71
CA PHE A 50 11.62 2.55 -8.48
C PHE A 50 11.09 3.56 -9.49
N GLN A 51 10.58 3.08 -10.63
CA GLN A 51 10.15 3.91 -11.75
C GLN A 51 8.71 3.59 -12.14
N ALA A 52 7.84 4.61 -12.26
CA ALA A 52 6.49 4.42 -12.76
C ALA A 52 6.53 3.82 -14.17
N GLN A 53 5.74 2.77 -14.40
CA GLN A 53 5.63 2.05 -15.67
C GLN A 53 4.21 2.16 -16.22
N VAL A 54 3.20 2.00 -15.35
CA VAL A 54 1.81 1.94 -15.78
C VAL A 54 0.91 2.76 -14.86
N VAL A 55 -0.07 3.46 -15.42
CA VAL A 55 -1.18 4.07 -14.67
C VAL A 55 -2.51 3.65 -15.29
N ILE A 56 -3.41 3.11 -14.46
CA ILE A 56 -4.74 2.60 -14.84
C ILE A 56 -5.79 3.26 -13.94
N ASN A 57 -7.01 3.46 -14.43
CA ASN A 57 -8.11 3.91 -13.58
C ASN A 57 -8.46 2.88 -12.47
N GLY A 58 -9.22 3.28 -11.44
CA GLY A 58 -9.53 2.37 -10.33
C GLY A 58 -11.00 2.39 -9.90
N THR A 59 -11.28 2.95 -8.74
CA THR A 59 -12.57 2.83 -8.06
C THR A 59 -13.77 3.36 -8.86
N PHE A 60 -14.95 2.82 -8.58
CA PHE A 60 -16.24 3.43 -8.94
C PHE A 60 -16.52 4.66 -8.09
N PHE A 61 -17.15 5.67 -8.70
CA PHE A 61 -17.39 6.96 -8.06
C PHE A 61 -18.66 7.64 -8.59
N GLY A 62 -19.16 8.62 -7.84
CA GLY A 62 -20.36 9.36 -8.21
C GLY A 62 -20.28 9.98 -9.61
N ASN A 63 -21.37 9.99 -10.37
CA ASN A 63 -21.37 10.53 -11.73
C ASN A 63 -21.68 12.03 -11.80
N ASN A 64 -21.54 12.76 -10.67
CA ASN A 64 -21.73 14.20 -10.64
C ASN A 64 -20.63 14.93 -11.45
N GLN A 65 -20.90 16.17 -11.87
CA GLN A 65 -19.95 17.01 -12.61
C GLN A 65 -19.12 17.92 -11.69
N ARG A 66 -19.04 17.60 -10.39
CA ARG A 66 -18.31 18.42 -9.42
C ARG A 66 -16.81 18.13 -9.52
N SER A 67 -16.01 19.08 -9.04
CA SER A 67 -14.55 18.96 -8.98
C SER A 67 -14.06 17.89 -8.00
N ALA A 68 -14.89 17.47 -7.04
CA ALA A 68 -14.64 16.39 -6.10
C ALA A 68 -15.84 15.43 -6.01
N THR A 69 -15.61 14.20 -5.57
CA THR A 69 -16.65 13.15 -5.54
C THR A 69 -16.45 12.15 -4.44
N ASP A 70 -17.56 11.55 -4.07
CA ASP A 70 -17.67 10.33 -3.26
C ASP A 70 -17.30 9.07 -4.05
N ILE A 71 -17.00 8.00 -3.32
CA ILE A 71 -16.60 6.69 -3.84
C ILE A 71 -17.72 5.67 -3.58
N ALA A 72 -18.08 4.87 -4.59
CA ALA A 72 -19.25 4.01 -4.50
C ALA A 72 -19.04 2.79 -3.59
N PHE A 73 -17.93 2.07 -3.74
CA PHE A 73 -17.71 0.79 -3.02
C PHE A 73 -16.56 0.84 -2.02
N GLY A 74 -16.06 2.03 -1.70
CA GLY A 74 -15.00 2.25 -0.72
C GLY A 74 -13.60 2.37 -1.32
N LEU A 75 -12.73 3.10 -0.62
CA LEU A 75 -11.33 3.29 -0.98
C LEU A 75 -10.48 3.52 0.27
N LYS A 76 -9.38 2.76 0.37
CA LYS A 76 -8.27 3.01 1.28
C LYS A 76 -6.99 3.11 0.46
N ALA A 77 -6.25 4.19 0.68
CA ALA A 77 -5.02 4.46 -0.06
C ALA A 77 -3.89 4.75 0.93
N ARG A 78 -2.81 3.98 0.86
CA ARG A 78 -1.59 4.15 1.67
C ARG A 78 -1.91 4.27 3.17
N ASN A 79 -2.67 3.31 3.68
CA ASN A 79 -3.15 3.24 5.06
C ASN A 79 -4.13 4.33 5.51
N ARG A 80 -4.52 5.26 4.63
CA ARG A 80 -5.60 6.22 4.91
C ARG A 80 -6.91 5.65 4.39
N LEU A 81 -7.78 5.22 5.30
CA LEU A 81 -9.18 4.96 4.97
C LEU A 81 -9.81 6.28 4.54
N ILE A 82 -10.42 6.31 3.35
CA ILE A 82 -11.12 7.49 2.84
C ILE A 82 -12.61 7.33 3.06
N THR A 83 -13.16 6.18 2.67
CA THR A 83 -14.58 5.83 2.89
C THR A 83 -14.78 4.34 2.67
N TYR A 84 -15.81 3.77 3.30
CA TYR A 84 -16.32 2.41 3.02
C TYR A 84 -17.25 2.38 1.80
N GLY A 85 -17.66 3.56 1.31
CA GLY A 85 -18.47 3.71 0.12
C GLY A 85 -19.97 3.77 0.38
N TYR A 86 -20.67 4.56 -0.43
CA TYR A 86 -22.11 4.84 -0.28
C TYR A 86 -23.01 3.84 -1.03
N GLY A 87 -22.45 3.07 -1.97
CA GLY A 87 -23.16 2.29 -2.99
C GLY A 87 -23.32 0.80 -2.68
N LEU A 88 -23.01 0.35 -1.48
CA LEU A 88 -22.98 -1.08 -1.14
C LEU A 88 -24.34 -1.80 -1.32
N ASN A 89 -25.45 -1.08 -1.34
CA ASN A 89 -26.78 -1.66 -1.56
C ASN A 89 -27.17 -1.75 -3.06
N GLU A 90 -26.37 -1.20 -3.97
CA GLU A 90 -26.67 -1.20 -5.42
C GLU A 90 -26.56 -2.61 -6.03
N TYR A 91 -25.65 -3.44 -5.50
CA TYR A 91 -25.41 -4.82 -5.96
C TYR A 91 -25.29 -5.81 -4.79
N PRO A 92 -26.41 -6.16 -4.13
CA PRO A 92 -26.40 -7.03 -2.97
C PRO A 92 -25.69 -8.37 -3.25
N GLY A 93 -24.73 -8.73 -2.40
CA GLY A 93 -23.94 -9.96 -2.53
C GLY A 93 -22.87 -9.97 -3.62
N LEU A 94 -22.76 -8.91 -4.44
CA LEU A 94 -21.79 -8.84 -5.54
C LEU A 94 -20.69 -7.79 -5.33
N ASN A 95 -20.72 -7.04 -4.22
CA ASN A 95 -19.61 -6.16 -3.85
C ASN A 95 -18.36 -6.99 -3.52
N LYS A 96 -17.22 -6.51 -3.97
CA LYS A 96 -15.90 -7.11 -3.74
C LYS A 96 -14.95 -6.08 -3.12
N THR A 97 -13.93 -6.58 -2.45
CA THR A 97 -12.72 -5.81 -2.14
C THR A 97 -11.58 -6.34 -2.99
N PHE A 98 -10.80 -5.43 -3.58
CA PHE A 98 -9.46 -5.72 -4.07
C PHE A 98 -8.47 -5.06 -3.12
N ALA A 99 -7.82 -5.86 -2.29
CA ALA A 99 -6.83 -5.40 -1.33
C ALA A 99 -5.45 -5.86 -1.76
N PHE A 100 -4.45 -5.00 -1.56
CA PHE A 100 -3.06 -5.35 -1.84
C PHE A 100 -2.11 -4.73 -0.83
N HIS A 101 -1.02 -5.43 -0.61
CA HIS A 101 0.14 -5.01 0.15
C HIS A 101 1.37 -5.31 -0.70
N SER A 102 1.68 -4.38 -1.61
CA SER A 102 2.78 -4.52 -2.61
C SER A 102 4.08 -5.01 -1.99
N PHE A 103 4.39 -4.52 -0.80
CA PHE A 103 5.60 -4.87 -0.11
C PHE A 103 5.63 -6.29 0.46
N ALA A 104 4.52 -6.76 1.03
CA ALA A 104 4.33 -8.15 1.47
C ALA A 104 4.10 -9.12 0.30
N ALA A 105 4.21 -8.63 -0.94
CA ALA A 105 3.96 -9.39 -2.17
C ALA A 105 2.61 -10.13 -2.14
N ASN A 106 1.59 -9.45 -1.59
CA ASN A 106 0.27 -10.03 -1.38
C ASN A 106 -0.82 -9.14 -1.98
N ALA A 107 -1.76 -9.78 -2.64
CA ALA A 107 -3.03 -9.22 -3.07
C ALA A 107 -4.13 -10.26 -2.92
N GLN A 108 -5.35 -9.78 -2.77
CA GLN A 108 -6.54 -10.61 -2.62
C GLN A 108 -7.77 -9.91 -3.20
N ILE A 109 -8.62 -10.70 -3.84
CA ILE A 109 -9.97 -10.29 -4.24
C ILE A 109 -10.96 -11.15 -3.48
N GLN A 110 -11.82 -10.53 -2.66
CA GLN A 110 -12.73 -11.24 -1.78
C GLN A 110 -14.10 -10.56 -1.73
N PRO A 111 -15.16 -11.20 -1.20
CA PRO A 111 -16.38 -10.50 -0.83
C PRO A 111 -16.07 -9.22 -0.03
N TYR A 112 -16.90 -8.20 -0.23
CA TYR A 112 -16.72 -6.93 0.46
C TYR A 112 -16.74 -7.11 1.99
N SER A 113 -15.79 -6.47 2.69
CA SER A 113 -15.69 -6.50 4.15
C SER A 113 -14.96 -5.26 4.68
N ASN A 114 -15.54 -4.59 5.67
CA ASN A 114 -14.89 -3.46 6.36
C ASN A 114 -13.60 -3.90 7.07
N THR A 115 -13.55 -5.13 7.57
CA THR A 115 -12.36 -5.71 8.19
C THR A 115 -11.16 -5.72 7.24
N ILE A 116 -11.38 -5.94 5.95
CA ILE A 116 -10.29 -5.89 4.95
C ILE A 116 -9.75 -4.45 4.82
N PHE A 117 -10.62 -3.45 4.85
CA PHE A 117 -10.23 -2.04 4.90
C PHE A 117 -9.51 -1.70 6.20
N ASP A 118 -9.86 -2.29 7.34
CA ASP A 118 -9.16 -2.03 8.59
C ASP A 118 -7.72 -2.52 8.55
N PHE A 119 -7.48 -3.74 8.03
CA PHE A 119 -6.19 -4.42 8.15
C PHE A 119 -5.29 -4.35 6.92
N SER A 120 -5.82 -4.07 5.73
CA SER A 120 -5.00 -3.97 4.51
C SER A 120 -4.56 -2.52 4.27
N PRO A 121 -3.34 -2.28 3.75
CA PRO A 121 -2.84 -0.91 3.57
C PRO A 121 -3.50 -0.18 2.40
N ASP A 122 -3.83 -0.91 1.34
CA ASP A 122 -4.52 -0.39 0.16
C ASP A 122 -5.69 -1.31 -0.18
N VAL A 123 -6.87 -0.72 -0.35
CA VAL A 123 -8.10 -1.43 -0.68
C VAL A 123 -8.93 -0.61 -1.64
N ILE A 124 -9.40 -1.26 -2.71
CA ILE A 124 -10.35 -0.69 -3.67
C ILE A 124 -11.64 -1.50 -3.59
N GLY A 125 -12.74 -0.79 -3.39
CA GLY A 125 -14.09 -1.31 -3.58
C GLY A 125 -14.35 -1.63 -5.05
N ALA A 126 -14.80 -2.84 -5.31
CA ALA A 126 -14.99 -3.36 -6.66
C ALA A 126 -16.31 -4.13 -6.76
N LEU A 127 -16.64 -4.60 -7.95
CA LEU A 127 -17.80 -5.45 -8.20
C LEU A 127 -17.35 -6.82 -8.70
N ALA A 128 -18.12 -7.87 -8.39
CA ALA A 128 -17.91 -9.18 -8.99
C ALA A 128 -18.10 -9.10 -10.51
N ALA A 129 -17.41 -9.96 -11.27
CA ALA A 129 -17.43 -9.93 -12.73
C ALA A 129 -18.84 -10.09 -13.33
N GLN A 130 -19.74 -10.77 -12.60
CA GLN A 130 -21.13 -11.02 -12.96
C GLN A 130 -22.11 -9.88 -12.60
N ALA A 131 -21.65 -8.82 -11.91
CA ALA A 131 -22.53 -7.69 -11.59
C ALA A 131 -22.89 -6.93 -12.87
N ASP A 132 -24.19 -6.86 -13.18
CA ASP A 132 -24.63 -6.23 -14.44
C ASP A 132 -24.41 -4.71 -14.41
N LYS A 133 -23.39 -4.28 -15.17
CA LYS A 133 -23.09 -2.90 -15.53
C LYS A 133 -23.07 -2.81 -17.05
N SER A 134 -24.22 -3.11 -17.66
CA SER A 134 -24.38 -3.28 -19.11
C SER A 134 -23.56 -4.46 -19.64
N ALA A 135 -23.73 -5.64 -19.05
CA ALA A 135 -22.84 -6.80 -19.21
C ALA A 135 -22.55 -7.20 -20.66
N SER A 136 -23.57 -7.18 -21.52
CA SER A 136 -23.49 -7.58 -22.93
C SER A 136 -23.03 -6.46 -23.86
N ARG A 137 -23.00 -5.19 -23.41
CA ARG A 137 -22.58 -4.07 -24.25
C ARG A 137 -21.05 -4.00 -24.33
N ARG A 138 -20.54 -3.85 -25.56
CA ARG A 138 -19.14 -3.51 -25.82
C ARG A 138 -18.91 -2.05 -25.48
N LEU A 139 -18.27 -1.83 -24.33
CA LEU A 139 -17.91 -0.51 -23.80
C LEU A 139 -16.47 -0.59 -23.30
N ALA A 140 -15.84 0.52 -22.97
CA ALA A 140 -14.54 0.44 -22.33
C ALA A 140 -14.66 -0.25 -20.95
N ARG A 141 -13.70 -1.10 -20.59
CA ARG A 141 -13.74 -1.95 -19.39
C ARG A 141 -12.38 -1.95 -18.72
N THR A 142 -12.41 -1.97 -17.38
CA THR A 142 -11.26 -2.19 -16.53
C THR A 142 -11.60 -3.28 -15.52
N PHE A 143 -10.82 -4.34 -15.48
CA PHE A 143 -10.97 -5.45 -14.52
C PHE A 143 -9.63 -5.73 -13.87
N VAL A 144 -9.66 -6.26 -12.66
CA VAL A 144 -8.51 -6.76 -11.94
C VAL A 144 -8.70 -8.25 -11.66
N GLY A 145 -7.63 -9.02 -11.78
CA GLY A 145 -7.57 -10.42 -11.37
C GLY A 145 -6.35 -10.68 -10.50
N THR A 146 -6.40 -11.75 -9.73
CA THR A 146 -5.24 -12.24 -8.96
C THR A 146 -4.96 -13.69 -9.31
N ILE A 147 -3.69 -14.07 -9.39
CA ILE A 147 -3.28 -15.48 -9.50
C ILE A 147 -2.83 -15.94 -8.12
N ALA A 148 -3.74 -16.62 -7.41
CA ALA A 148 -3.45 -17.15 -6.08
C ALA A 148 -2.61 -18.43 -6.17
N THR A 149 -1.51 -18.49 -5.42
CA THR A 149 -0.77 -19.75 -5.22
C THR A 149 -1.35 -20.56 -4.05
N ASN A 150 -2.03 -19.88 -3.11
CA ASN A 150 -2.79 -20.44 -2.00
C ASN A 150 -4.04 -19.57 -1.76
N PRO A 151 -5.13 -20.12 -1.17
CA PRO A 151 -6.32 -19.33 -0.83
C PRO A 151 -5.96 -18.07 -0.01
N GLY A 152 -6.37 -16.90 -0.48
CA GLY A 152 -6.14 -15.62 0.22
C GLY A 152 -4.75 -15.01 0.07
N SER A 153 -3.86 -15.59 -0.74
CA SER A 153 -2.55 -15.00 -1.01
C SER A 153 -2.14 -15.15 -2.47
N ALA A 154 -2.22 -14.04 -3.21
CA ALA A 154 -1.71 -13.91 -4.56
C ALA A 154 -0.52 -12.94 -4.60
N SER A 155 0.56 -13.34 -5.29
CA SER A 155 1.68 -12.44 -5.58
C SER A 155 1.59 -11.83 -6.97
N THR A 156 0.74 -12.36 -7.84
CA THR A 156 0.54 -11.82 -9.20
C THR A 156 -0.84 -11.17 -9.32
N VAL A 157 -0.85 -9.94 -9.81
CA VAL A 157 -2.05 -9.15 -10.13
C VAL A 157 -2.12 -8.93 -11.64
N LEU A 158 -3.30 -9.08 -12.20
CA LEU A 158 -3.61 -8.86 -13.60
C LEU A 158 -4.56 -7.67 -13.72
N PHE A 159 -4.31 -6.75 -14.65
CA PHE A 159 -5.27 -5.71 -15.02
C PHE A 159 -5.65 -5.86 -16.47
N PHE A 160 -6.92 -6.13 -16.73
CA PHE A 160 -7.49 -6.07 -18.08
C PHE A 160 -7.99 -4.65 -18.34
N SER A 161 -7.58 -4.06 -19.45
CA SER A 161 -8.03 -2.74 -19.92
C SER A 161 -8.37 -2.81 -21.40
N SER A 162 -9.58 -2.38 -21.76
CA SER A 162 -10.06 -2.38 -23.15
C SER A 162 -10.87 -1.14 -23.45
N ALA A 163 -10.75 -0.60 -24.66
CA ALA A 163 -11.61 0.47 -25.15
C ALA A 163 -13.02 -0.02 -25.54
N ALA A 164 -13.21 -1.32 -25.80
CA ALA A 164 -14.49 -1.89 -26.24
C ALA A 164 -14.61 -3.41 -26.00
N SER A 165 -15.04 -3.79 -24.80
CA SER A 165 -15.25 -5.18 -24.37
C SER A 165 -16.60 -5.38 -23.66
N THR A 166 -17.13 -6.61 -23.73
CA THR A 166 -18.20 -7.07 -22.83
C THR A 166 -17.60 -7.46 -21.48
N GLN A 167 -18.44 -7.66 -20.46
CA GLN A 167 -17.97 -8.16 -19.16
C GLN A 167 -17.49 -9.61 -19.27
N ALA A 168 -18.25 -10.46 -19.96
CA ALA A 168 -17.91 -11.88 -20.15
C ALA A 168 -16.58 -12.07 -20.88
N HIS A 169 -16.27 -11.22 -21.87
CA HIS A 169 -14.97 -11.27 -22.56
C HIS A 169 -13.81 -10.89 -21.63
N ALA A 170 -13.94 -9.79 -20.87
CA ALA A 170 -12.92 -9.37 -19.90
C ALA A 170 -12.63 -10.45 -18.84
N ASP A 171 -13.69 -11.05 -18.28
CA ASP A 171 -13.63 -12.16 -17.33
C ASP A 171 -12.94 -13.40 -17.94
N THR A 172 -13.31 -13.76 -19.17
CA THR A 172 -12.70 -14.89 -19.90
C THR A 172 -11.21 -14.66 -20.15
N ILE A 173 -10.81 -13.46 -20.58
CA ILE A 173 -9.40 -13.14 -20.82
C ILE A 173 -8.58 -13.27 -19.54
N LEU A 174 -9.06 -12.72 -18.41
CA LEU A 174 -8.34 -12.85 -17.14
C LEU A 174 -8.21 -14.31 -16.68
N LYS A 175 -9.27 -15.13 -16.84
CA LYS A 175 -9.22 -16.57 -16.56
C LYS A 175 -8.19 -17.29 -17.44
N ASN A 176 -8.10 -16.93 -18.72
CA ASN A 176 -7.11 -17.50 -19.64
C ASN A 176 -5.67 -17.14 -19.25
N PHE A 177 -5.46 -16.01 -18.58
CA PHE A 177 -4.18 -15.63 -17.97
C PHE A 177 -3.94 -16.27 -16.59
N GLY A 178 -4.86 -17.12 -16.12
CA GLY A 178 -4.74 -17.85 -14.86
C GLY A 178 -5.30 -17.14 -13.63
N ALA A 179 -6.10 -16.08 -13.80
CA ALA A 179 -6.76 -15.43 -12.67
C ALA A 179 -7.68 -16.43 -11.93
N THR A 180 -7.46 -16.56 -10.62
CA THR A 180 -8.30 -17.38 -9.72
C THR A 180 -9.47 -16.56 -9.18
N ASP A 181 -9.25 -15.28 -8.95
CA ASP A 181 -10.24 -14.34 -8.47
C ASP A 181 -10.23 -13.09 -9.36
N ILE A 182 -11.42 -12.55 -9.63
CA ILE A 182 -11.62 -11.44 -10.56
C ILE A 182 -12.63 -10.46 -9.97
N ALA A 183 -12.35 -9.17 -10.13
CA ALA A 183 -13.29 -8.10 -9.87
C ALA A 183 -13.24 -7.03 -10.97
N MET A 184 -14.38 -6.38 -11.17
CA MET A 184 -14.55 -5.26 -12.07
C MET A 184 -14.20 -3.97 -11.33
N LEU A 185 -13.43 -3.12 -12.00
CA LEU A 185 -13.16 -1.74 -11.59
C LEU A 185 -14.04 -0.79 -12.41
N ASP A 186 -13.97 0.51 -12.13
CA ASP A 186 -14.80 1.46 -12.89
C ASP A 186 -14.49 1.40 -14.39
N GLY A 187 -15.53 1.49 -15.21
CA GLY A 187 -15.45 1.26 -16.64
C GLY A 187 -15.96 2.45 -17.45
N GLY A 188 -16.33 2.17 -18.70
CA GLY A 188 -16.93 3.14 -19.59
C GLY A 188 -16.03 4.36 -19.78
N GLY A 189 -16.58 5.55 -19.59
CA GLY A 189 -15.83 6.80 -19.78
C GLY A 189 -14.61 6.94 -18.87
N SER A 190 -14.49 6.16 -17.79
CA SER A 190 -13.35 6.24 -16.87
C SER A 190 -12.16 5.37 -17.28
N THR A 191 -12.36 4.38 -18.16
CA THR A 191 -11.30 3.45 -18.54
C THR A 191 -10.17 4.18 -19.24
N GLY A 192 -8.96 4.00 -18.73
CA GLY A 192 -7.76 4.50 -19.37
C GLY A 192 -6.53 3.74 -18.92
N LEU A 193 -5.52 3.77 -19.78
CA LEU A 193 -4.27 3.04 -19.62
C LEU A 193 -3.13 3.88 -20.18
N ILE A 194 -2.16 4.20 -19.33
CA ILE A 194 -0.89 4.81 -19.71
C ILE A 194 0.20 3.78 -19.42
N VAL A 195 1.07 3.49 -20.40
CA VAL A 195 2.25 2.64 -20.27
C VAL A 195 3.45 3.44 -20.75
N ASP A 196 4.48 3.55 -19.92
CA ASP A 196 5.72 4.29 -20.21
C ASP A 196 5.47 5.70 -20.75
N GLY A 197 4.49 6.38 -20.15
CA GLY A 197 4.08 7.74 -20.51
C GLY A 197 3.21 7.84 -21.77
N THR A 198 2.97 6.74 -22.47
CA THR A 198 2.12 6.68 -23.66
C THR A 198 0.71 6.24 -23.28
N ALA A 199 -0.30 7.04 -23.63
CA ALA A 199 -1.70 6.68 -23.45
C ALA A 199 -2.13 5.67 -24.51
N HIS A 200 -2.36 4.42 -24.10
CA HIS A 200 -2.88 3.34 -24.95
C HIS A 200 -4.40 3.31 -24.97
N ILE A 201 -5.03 3.72 -23.87
CA ILE A 201 -6.46 4.01 -23.81
C ILE A 201 -6.61 5.38 -23.16
N SER A 202 -7.10 6.34 -23.94
CA SER A 202 -7.28 7.73 -23.50
C SER A 202 -8.69 7.96 -22.96
N THR A 203 -8.77 8.76 -21.90
CA THR A 203 -10.03 9.29 -21.39
C THR A 203 -9.90 10.78 -21.09
N THR A 204 -10.97 11.52 -21.38
CA THR A 204 -11.13 12.93 -21.00
C THR A 204 -11.88 13.11 -19.67
N ARG A 205 -12.44 12.02 -19.12
CA ARG A 205 -13.13 12.03 -17.83
C ARG A 205 -12.10 12.22 -16.72
N THR A 206 -12.38 13.16 -15.83
CA THR A 206 -11.57 13.34 -14.63
C THR A 206 -11.95 12.28 -13.59
N LEU A 207 -10.92 11.71 -12.95
CA LEU A 207 -11.02 10.57 -12.06
C LEU A 207 -10.60 10.99 -10.64
N PRO A 208 -11.24 10.46 -9.58
CA PRO A 208 -10.78 10.67 -8.21
C PRO A 208 -9.57 9.81 -7.85
N HIS A 209 -9.38 8.69 -8.57
CA HIS A 209 -8.42 7.65 -8.21
C HIS A 209 -7.86 6.93 -9.44
N ALA A 210 -6.58 6.60 -9.36
CA ALA A 210 -5.88 5.74 -10.31
C ALA A 210 -4.91 4.82 -9.57
N ILE A 211 -4.58 3.68 -10.19
CA ILE A 211 -3.58 2.73 -9.70
C ILE A 211 -2.30 2.98 -10.49
N ALA A 212 -1.20 3.24 -9.80
CA ALA A 212 0.12 3.32 -10.39
C ALA A 212 0.90 2.02 -10.13
N ILE A 213 1.63 1.58 -11.15
CA ILE A 213 2.48 0.39 -11.13
C ILE A 213 3.90 0.86 -11.38
N TYR A 214 4.80 0.54 -10.47
CA TYR A 214 6.22 0.87 -10.55
C TYR A 214 7.03 -0.41 -10.79
N ALA A 215 8.07 -0.29 -11.62
CA ALA A 215 9.15 -1.24 -11.62
C ALA A 215 9.83 -1.20 -10.26
N ASP A 216 10.20 -2.38 -9.74
CA ASP A 216 10.90 -2.54 -8.47
C ASP A 216 10.08 -2.12 -7.23
N LYS A 217 10.69 -2.34 -6.07
CA LYS A 217 10.27 -1.80 -4.78
C LYS A 217 11.18 -0.64 -4.39
N PRO A 218 10.68 0.36 -3.66
CA PRO A 218 11.56 1.32 -3.01
C PRO A 218 12.52 0.57 -2.08
N ALA A 219 13.82 0.59 -2.41
CA ALA A 219 14.85 -0.09 -1.64
C ALA A 219 14.98 0.49 -0.23
N GLY A 220 15.37 -0.37 0.71
CA GLY A 220 15.60 -0.03 2.11
C GLY A 220 14.35 0.23 2.93
N VAL A 221 13.17 -0.11 2.42
CA VAL A 221 11.95 0.08 3.21
C VAL A 221 11.81 -1.06 4.23
N VAL A 222 11.65 -0.69 5.49
CA VAL A 222 11.39 -1.61 6.61
C VAL A 222 9.95 -1.45 7.04
N ILE A 223 9.16 -2.50 6.95
CA ILE A 223 7.71 -2.47 7.20
C ILE A 223 7.41 -3.25 8.45
N GLY A 224 6.70 -2.62 9.38
CA GLY A 224 6.22 -3.24 10.60
C GLY A 224 4.71 -3.43 10.58
N VAL A 225 4.17 -3.42 11.79
CA VAL A 225 2.74 -3.63 12.06
C VAL A 225 1.82 -2.70 11.27
N SER A 226 0.64 -3.21 10.90
CA SER A 226 -0.40 -2.50 10.14
C SER A 226 0.10 -1.95 8.79
N GLY A 227 1.15 -2.55 8.22
CA GLY A 227 1.74 -2.13 6.94
C GLY A 227 2.38 -0.74 6.99
N LYS A 228 2.72 -0.24 8.18
CA LYS A 228 3.43 1.02 8.36
C LYS A 228 4.94 0.78 8.30
N CYS A 229 5.67 1.81 7.88
CA CYS A 229 7.11 1.75 7.69
C CYS A 229 7.84 2.32 8.91
N LEU A 230 8.98 1.72 9.24
CA LEU A 230 9.96 2.31 10.13
C LEU A 230 10.41 3.67 9.56
N ASP A 231 10.27 4.72 10.34
CA ASP A 231 10.44 6.10 9.90
C ASP A 231 11.26 6.86 10.93
N THR A 232 12.26 7.62 10.46
CA THR A 232 12.87 8.66 11.28
C THR A 232 11.89 9.82 11.35
N SER A 233 11.48 10.25 12.54
CA SER A 233 10.56 11.38 12.65
C SER A 233 11.10 12.58 11.86
N ARG A 234 10.23 13.37 11.24
CA ARG A 234 10.64 14.58 10.49
C ARG A 234 11.22 15.67 11.40
N ALA A 235 11.33 15.42 12.71
CA ALA A 235 11.86 16.36 13.68
C ALA A 235 13.39 16.44 13.54
N THR A 236 13.91 17.66 13.56
CA THR A 236 15.36 17.95 13.57
C THR A 236 15.93 17.96 14.99
N ALA A 237 15.19 17.47 15.99
CA ALA A 237 15.68 17.36 17.35
C ALA A 237 16.65 16.17 17.44
N ASP A 238 17.83 16.39 18.01
CA ASP A 238 18.79 15.35 18.37
C ASP A 238 18.52 14.93 19.83
N PRO A 239 18.17 13.67 20.13
CA PRO A 239 18.14 12.52 19.21
C PRO A 239 16.90 12.45 18.32
N VAL A 240 17.10 12.02 17.06
CA VAL A 240 16.00 11.81 16.11
C VAL A 240 15.21 10.58 16.54
N GLN A 241 13.95 10.80 16.92
CA GLN A 241 13.03 9.74 17.32
C GLN A 241 12.73 8.78 16.16
N ILE A 242 12.69 7.49 16.49
CA ILE A 242 12.25 6.45 15.55
C ILE A 242 10.80 6.08 15.84
N GLN A 243 10.02 6.01 14.78
CA GLN A 243 8.59 5.81 14.82
C GLN A 243 8.15 4.88 13.68
N ILE A 244 6.86 4.55 13.67
CA ILE A 244 6.20 4.01 12.48
C ILE A 244 5.31 5.06 11.85
N ALA A 245 5.29 5.09 10.51
CA ALA A 245 4.45 5.99 9.74
C ALA A 245 3.97 5.30 8.46
N ASN A 246 2.89 5.81 7.86
CA ASN A 246 2.41 5.32 6.58
C ASN A 246 3.55 5.30 5.54
N CYS A 247 3.73 4.15 4.89
CA CYS A 247 4.74 3.95 3.87
C CYS A 247 4.49 4.92 2.70
N ASN A 248 5.49 5.76 2.43
CA ASN A 248 5.48 6.73 1.35
C ASN A 248 6.80 6.73 0.54
N GLY A 249 7.85 6.08 1.06
CA GLY A 249 9.14 5.93 0.37
C GLY A 249 10.04 7.17 0.42
N SER A 250 9.72 8.15 1.29
CA SER A 250 10.59 9.28 1.60
C SER A 250 11.97 8.79 2.07
N PRO A 251 13.01 9.62 1.97
CA PRO A 251 14.31 9.30 2.54
C PRO A 251 14.27 8.87 4.02
N SER A 252 13.32 9.40 4.82
CA SER A 252 13.14 9.03 6.24
C SER A 252 12.73 7.58 6.48
N GLN A 253 12.25 6.89 5.45
CA GLN A 253 11.80 5.49 5.51
C GLN A 253 12.77 4.55 4.79
N ARG A 254 13.95 5.05 4.38
CA ARG A 254 14.96 4.27 3.68
C ARG A 254 16.08 3.90 4.65
N TRP A 255 16.15 2.61 4.92
CA TRP A 255 17.05 1.95 5.84
C TRP A 255 17.97 1.00 5.08
N SER A 256 19.26 1.04 5.35
CA SER A 256 20.24 0.11 4.81
C SER A 256 20.81 -0.75 5.94
N LEU A 257 20.63 -2.08 5.89
CA LEU A 257 21.34 -2.97 6.81
C LEU A 257 22.74 -3.25 6.25
N ARG A 258 23.78 -2.78 6.94
CA ARG A 258 25.18 -2.96 6.54
C ARG A 258 26.01 -3.38 7.74
N LYS A 259 26.67 -4.54 7.64
CA LYS A 259 27.53 -5.09 8.71
C LYS A 259 26.84 -5.07 10.08
N GLY A 260 25.57 -5.50 10.12
CA GLY A 260 24.75 -5.53 11.33
C GLY A 260 24.16 -4.18 11.78
N THR A 261 24.50 -3.06 11.13
CA THR A 261 23.92 -1.75 11.46
C THR A 261 22.76 -1.38 10.54
N LEU A 262 21.66 -0.86 11.10
CA LEU A 262 20.54 -0.28 10.33
C LEU A 262 20.78 1.22 10.15
N GLN A 263 21.05 1.67 8.93
CA GLN A 263 21.41 3.05 8.63
C GLN A 263 20.27 3.78 7.92
N ALA A 264 19.94 4.99 8.36
CA ALA A 264 19.05 5.91 7.64
C ALA A 264 19.73 7.26 7.47
N ILE A 265 18.98 8.26 6.96
CA ILE A 265 19.29 9.70 6.88
C ILE A 265 20.71 10.09 7.31
N SER A 266 21.50 10.64 6.39
CA SER A 266 22.88 11.07 6.65
C SER A 266 23.81 9.94 7.13
N ASN A 267 23.50 8.68 6.79
CA ASN A 267 24.24 7.48 7.21
C ASN A 267 24.34 7.33 8.74
N GLN A 268 23.33 7.79 9.48
CA GLN A 268 23.26 7.57 10.92
C GLN A 268 22.62 6.21 11.20
N CYS A 269 23.03 5.59 12.31
CA CYS A 269 22.65 4.24 12.70
C CYS A 269 21.49 4.25 13.70
N LEU A 270 20.57 3.31 13.54
CA LEU A 270 19.60 2.94 14.57
C LEU A 270 20.37 2.46 15.79
N SER A 271 20.23 3.17 16.90
CA SER A 271 20.91 2.89 18.15
C SER A 271 19.87 2.60 19.22
N ALA A 272 20.03 1.48 19.92
CA ALA A 272 19.43 1.29 21.22
C ALA A 272 20.06 2.28 22.21
N SER A 273 19.24 2.96 22.99
CA SER A 273 19.71 3.73 24.14
C SER A 273 20.30 2.77 25.18
N GLU A 274 21.33 3.18 25.94
CA GLU A 274 21.81 2.32 27.03
C GLU A 274 20.74 2.17 28.13
N PRO A 275 20.69 1.03 28.87
CA PRO A 275 19.64 0.75 29.87
C PRO A 275 19.50 1.70 31.07
N ASN A 276 20.18 2.84 31.13
CA ASN A 276 20.42 3.54 32.40
C ASN A 276 19.87 4.97 32.51
N GLN A 277 18.68 5.24 32.00
CA GLN A 277 17.88 6.37 32.49
C GLN A 277 16.40 5.96 32.53
N PRO A 278 15.75 5.85 33.72
CA PRO A 278 14.30 5.95 33.77
C PRO A 278 13.93 7.32 33.17
N GLU A 279 13.22 7.30 32.03
CA GLU A 279 12.75 8.52 31.40
C GLU A 279 11.80 9.23 32.38
N SER A 280 12.23 10.40 32.88
CA SER A 280 11.43 11.27 33.74
C SER A 280 10.17 11.68 32.99
N GLY A 281 9.06 10.99 33.23
CA GLY A 281 7.76 11.29 32.61
C GLY A 281 6.83 10.07 32.45
N TYR A 282 7.36 8.85 32.49
CA TYR A 282 6.56 7.61 32.31
C TYR A 282 6.89 6.54 33.37
N PRO A 283 6.55 6.78 34.66
CA PRO A 283 6.84 5.86 35.77
C PRO A 283 6.11 4.51 35.72
N GLU A 284 5.22 4.29 34.75
CA GLU A 284 4.43 3.06 34.60
C GLU A 284 5.18 1.91 33.88
N TYR A 285 6.37 2.15 33.29
CA TYR A 285 7.03 1.17 32.39
C TYR A 285 8.52 0.90 32.71
N PRO A 286 8.83 0.05 33.70
CA PRO A 286 10.19 -0.10 34.24
C PRO A 286 11.26 -0.77 33.34
N ASN A 287 11.05 -0.97 32.02
CA ASN A 287 12.00 -1.66 31.13
C ASN A 287 12.01 -1.17 29.67
N ARG A 288 11.55 0.06 29.41
CA ARG A 288 11.53 0.61 28.04
C ARG A 288 12.94 1.03 27.62
N THR A 289 13.52 0.33 26.65
CA THR A 289 14.75 0.80 25.98
C THR A 289 14.36 1.50 24.68
N LEU A 290 14.63 2.79 24.58
CA LEU A 290 14.34 3.55 23.38
C LEU A 290 15.30 3.21 22.24
N VAL A 291 14.84 3.47 21.02
CA VAL A 291 15.70 3.51 19.84
C VAL A 291 15.67 4.89 19.21
N GLN A 292 16.83 5.30 18.70
CA GLN A 292 17.06 6.63 18.15
C GLN A 292 18.07 6.57 16.99
N LEU A 293 18.16 7.62 16.19
CA LEU A 293 19.20 7.75 15.18
C LEU A 293 20.42 8.46 15.78
N LEU A 294 21.60 7.85 15.71
CA LEU A 294 22.88 8.43 16.15
C LEU A 294 23.96 8.24 15.09
N PRO A 295 25.06 9.04 15.11
CA PRO A 295 26.24 8.74 14.30
C PRO A 295 26.66 7.27 14.48
N CYS A 296 27.02 6.63 13.36
CA CYS A 296 27.41 5.23 13.40
C CYS A 296 28.72 5.03 14.17
N THR A 297 28.70 4.09 15.11
CA THR A 297 29.82 3.62 15.92
C THR A 297 29.92 2.10 15.80
N GLU A 298 31.02 1.51 16.28
CA GLU A 298 31.19 0.06 16.32
C GLU A 298 30.60 -0.57 17.61
N THR A 299 29.69 0.14 18.29
CA THR A 299 29.13 -0.33 19.58
C THR A 299 28.05 -1.38 19.38
N ALA A 300 27.93 -2.31 20.34
CA ALA A 300 26.91 -3.35 20.33
C ALA A 300 25.46 -2.79 20.34
N THR A 301 25.26 -1.58 20.83
CA THR A 301 23.97 -0.88 20.85
C THR A 301 23.45 -0.49 19.46
N GLN A 302 24.30 -0.51 18.44
CA GLN A 302 23.93 -0.23 17.05
C GLN A 302 23.91 -1.48 16.16
N GLN A 303 24.05 -2.66 16.76
CA GLN A 303 24.10 -3.93 16.07
C GLN A 303 22.75 -4.67 16.19
N TRP A 304 22.26 -5.11 15.04
CA TRP A 304 20.94 -5.70 14.85
C TRP A 304 21.06 -7.02 14.09
N ILE A 305 20.48 -8.06 14.67
CA ILE A 305 20.32 -9.37 14.04
C ILE A 305 18.90 -9.44 13.50
N PHE A 306 18.76 -9.56 12.18
CA PHE A 306 17.46 -9.79 11.56
C PHE A 306 17.18 -11.30 11.48
N VAL A 307 16.26 -11.79 12.30
CA VAL A 307 15.94 -13.23 12.42
C VAL A 307 14.45 -13.44 12.64
N ASN A 308 13.86 -14.34 11.85
CA ASN A 308 12.42 -14.68 11.94
C ASN A 308 11.49 -13.45 11.94
N GLY A 309 11.78 -12.48 11.07
CA GLY A 309 11.02 -11.24 10.98
C GLY A 309 11.29 -10.23 12.09
N ASN A 310 12.10 -10.53 13.10
CA ASN A 310 12.43 -9.58 14.17
C ASN A 310 13.78 -8.91 13.92
N PHE A 311 13.90 -7.63 14.28
CA PHE A 311 15.20 -7.00 14.54
C PHE A 311 15.54 -7.17 16.01
N GLN A 312 16.47 -8.09 16.30
CA GLN A 312 16.95 -8.35 17.65
C GLN A 312 18.22 -7.52 17.91
N ALA A 313 18.22 -6.75 18.99
CA ALA A 313 19.41 -6.10 19.50
C ALA A 313 20.34 -7.13 20.16
N ILE A 314 21.63 -6.81 20.34
CA ILE A 314 22.58 -7.68 21.03
C ILE A 314 22.17 -7.97 22.49
N SER A 315 21.37 -7.09 23.11
CA SER A 315 20.77 -7.34 24.43
C SER A 315 19.75 -8.50 24.45
N GLY A 316 19.38 -9.04 23.28
CA GLY A 316 18.38 -10.10 23.12
C GLY A 316 16.94 -9.59 23.01
N GLN A 317 16.71 -8.28 23.12
CA GLN A 317 15.39 -7.66 22.95
C GLN A 317 15.07 -7.39 21.48
N CYS A 318 13.79 -7.31 21.15
CA CYS A 318 13.29 -7.10 19.80
C CYS A 318 12.73 -5.68 19.61
N LEU A 319 12.95 -5.13 18.41
CA LEU A 319 12.35 -3.88 17.96
C LEU A 319 10.83 -4.01 17.92
N ASP A 320 10.12 -3.11 18.60
CA ASP A 320 8.70 -3.21 18.88
C ASP A 320 7.99 -1.87 18.65
N ALA A 321 6.90 -1.89 17.89
CA ALA A 321 6.06 -0.74 17.60
C ALA A 321 4.76 -0.69 18.45
N LEU A 322 4.73 -1.36 19.60
CA LEU A 322 3.60 -1.32 20.53
C LEU A 322 3.60 -0.02 21.34
N ASP A 323 2.51 0.75 21.25
CA ASP A 323 2.24 1.88 22.15
C ASP A 323 2.04 1.38 23.59
N ALA A 324 2.64 2.08 24.54
CA ALA A 324 2.50 1.79 25.97
C ALA A 324 1.05 1.98 26.47
N ASN A 325 0.24 2.81 25.79
CA ASN A 325 -1.10 3.17 26.22
C ASN A 325 -2.24 2.26 25.73
N VAL A 326 -1.94 1.19 24.98
CA VAL A 326 -2.99 0.40 24.32
C VAL A 326 -2.90 -1.07 24.72
N GLU A 327 -3.88 -1.53 25.49
CA GLU A 327 -4.26 -2.95 25.51
C GLU A 327 -4.60 -3.38 24.07
N ALA A 328 -3.60 -3.98 23.41
CA ALA A 328 -3.66 -4.75 22.17
C ALA A 328 -4.94 -4.58 21.32
N ARG A 329 -5.10 -3.45 20.64
CA ARG A 329 -5.88 -3.38 19.41
C ARG A 329 -4.99 -2.91 18.27
N ILE A 330 -4.58 -3.85 17.43
CA ILE A 330 -3.81 -3.62 16.19
C ILE A 330 -4.44 -2.50 15.33
N SER A 331 -5.75 -2.28 15.46
CA SER A 331 -6.51 -1.21 14.78
C SER A 331 -6.22 0.22 15.25
N HIS A 332 -5.47 0.42 16.34
CA HIS A 332 -5.17 1.74 16.92
C HIS A 332 -3.67 2.08 16.91
N ILE A 333 -2.86 1.35 16.15
CA ILE A 333 -1.45 1.72 16.00
C ILE A 333 -1.36 2.86 14.98
N ASP A 334 -1.20 4.07 15.49
CA ASP A 334 -1.20 5.31 14.72
C ASP A 334 0.13 5.63 14.05
N ASN A 335 0.12 6.62 13.17
CA ASN A 335 1.38 7.23 12.75
C ASN A 335 2.04 7.91 13.95
N ASN A 336 3.37 7.96 13.93
CA ASN A 336 4.20 8.53 15.00
C ASN A 336 4.23 7.69 16.29
N THR A 337 3.65 6.48 16.29
CA THR A 337 3.89 5.53 17.37
C THR A 337 5.39 5.25 17.45
N GLN A 338 5.97 5.54 18.62
CA GLN A 338 7.40 5.41 18.85
C GLN A 338 7.81 3.94 18.88
N VAL A 339 8.92 3.64 18.21
CA VAL A 339 9.51 2.31 18.22
C VAL A 339 10.49 2.22 19.40
N GLN A 340 10.54 1.05 20.03
CA GLN A 340 11.34 0.78 21.23
C GLN A 340 11.83 -0.67 21.23
N LEU A 341 12.61 -1.08 22.23
CA LEU A 341 12.93 -2.48 22.47
C LEU A 341 12.08 -3.06 23.60
N ARG A 342 11.63 -4.29 23.39
CA ARG A 342 10.92 -5.11 24.39
C ARG A 342 11.41 -6.56 24.34
N PRO A 343 11.17 -7.37 25.38
CA PRO A 343 11.41 -8.82 25.31
C PRO A 343 10.77 -9.40 24.05
N CYS A 344 11.55 -10.20 23.32
CA CYS A 344 11.09 -10.83 22.10
C CYS A 344 9.89 -11.74 22.38
N ASN A 345 8.86 -11.62 21.56
CA ASN A 345 7.65 -12.43 21.61
C ASN A 345 7.13 -12.66 20.18
N GLN A 346 5.96 -13.28 20.04
CA GLN A 346 5.34 -13.57 18.73
C GLN A 346 4.34 -12.49 18.28
N SER A 347 4.38 -11.30 18.89
CA SER A 347 3.51 -10.18 18.52
C SER A 347 3.85 -9.68 17.13
N VAL A 348 2.80 -9.38 16.35
CA VAL A 348 2.93 -8.69 15.07
C VAL A 348 3.55 -7.29 15.19
N THR A 349 3.55 -6.69 16.40
CA THR A 349 4.22 -5.40 16.65
C THR A 349 5.74 -5.49 16.63
N GLN A 350 6.30 -6.69 16.76
CA GLN A 350 7.74 -6.96 16.66
C GLN A 350 8.16 -7.53 15.30
N GLN A 351 7.19 -7.84 14.45
CA GLN A 351 7.43 -8.42 13.14
C GLN A 351 7.66 -7.31 12.11
N TRP A 352 8.78 -7.44 11.41
CA TRP A 352 9.27 -6.53 10.40
C TRP A 352 9.60 -7.28 9.12
N GLN A 353 9.35 -6.63 8.00
CA GLN A 353 9.75 -7.08 6.69
C GLN A 353 10.75 -6.07 6.10
N ARG A 354 11.86 -6.57 5.57
CA ARG A 354 12.84 -5.75 4.85
C ARG A 354 12.64 -5.88 3.35
N ILE A 355 12.87 -4.77 2.66
CA ILE A 355 12.95 -4.70 1.21
C ILE A 355 14.36 -4.23 0.90
N ASP A 356 15.20 -5.17 0.49
CA ASP A 356 16.63 -4.99 0.29
C ASP A 356 16.95 -4.54 -1.14
#